data_AF-A0A534QB81-F1
#
_entry.id   AF-A0A534QB81-F1
#
_cell.length_a   1.000
_cell.length_b   1.000
_cell.length_c   1.000
_cell.angle_alpha   90.00
_cell.angle_beta   90.00
_cell.angle_gamma   90.00
#
_symmetry.space_group_name_H-M   'P 1'
#
loop_
_entity.id
_entity.type
_entity.pdbx_description
1 polymer ?
#
loop_
_entity_poly.entity_id
_entity_poly.type
_entity_poly.pdbx_seq_one_letter_code
_entity_poly.pdbx_strand_id
1 'polypeptide(L)' 'MLRRVAERPPSAMRLLLGYAGWGPGQLESELAEGAWLLAPAEGHVVFDVAFDEMWTHVVRSLGVEPATLVASRGVH' A
#
# COMPACT_ATOMS: atom_id res chain seq x y z
N MET A 1 21.54 -15.88 2.67
CA MET A 1 20.39 -15.75 1.75
C MET A 1 20.42 -14.43 0.99
N LEU A 2 20.37 -13.27 1.66
CA LEU A 2 20.43 -11.95 1.00
C LEU A 2 21.65 -11.75 0.08
N ARG A 3 22.84 -12.21 0.47
CA ARG A 3 24.06 -12.15 -0.38
C ARG A 3 23.88 -12.84 -1.74
N ARG A 4 23.19 -13.98 -1.79
CA ARG A 4 22.93 -14.70 -3.06
C ARG A 4 21.97 -13.94 -3.98
N VAL A 5 21.00 -13.24 -3.39
CA VAL A 5 20.05 -12.39 -4.13
C VAL A 5 20.78 -11.17 -4.69
N ALA A 6 21.74 -10.60 -3.95
CA ALA A 6 22.56 -9.48 -4.45
C ALA A 6 23.47 -9.87 -5.63
N GLU A 7 23.95 -11.12 -5.67
CA GLU A 7 24.80 -11.63 -6.77
C GLU A 7 24.01 -11.87 -8.06
N ARG A 8 22.71 -12.19 -7.98
CA ARG A 8 21.80 -12.41 -9.12
C ARG A 8 20.38 -11.97 -8.75
N PRO A 9 20.09 -10.66 -8.77
CA PRO A 9 18.78 -10.16 -8.39
C PRO A 9 17.72 -10.55 -9.44
N PRO A 10 16.48 -10.86 -9.03
CA PRO A 10 15.35 -10.95 -9.95
C PRO A 10 15.15 -9.65 -10.73
N SER A 11 14.48 -9.72 -11.89
CA SER A 11 14.17 -8.54 -12.71
C SER A 11 13.27 -7.52 -12.00
N ALA A 12 12.45 -7.98 -11.05
CA ALA A 12 11.57 -7.15 -10.23
C ALA A 12 11.66 -7.62 -8.77
N MET A 13 12.08 -6.73 -7.87
CA MET A 13 12.17 -7.04 -6.44
C MET A 13 12.10 -5.76 -5.60
N ARG A 14 11.40 -5.84 -4.47
CA ARG A 14 11.56 -4.90 -3.35
C ARG A 14 11.96 -5.64 -2.10
N LEU A 15 12.88 -5.04 -1.36
CA LEU A 15 13.25 -5.52 -0.03
C LEU A 15 12.54 -4.66 1.00
N LEU A 16 11.70 -5.28 1.82
CA LEU A 16 11.03 -4.65 2.95
C LEU A 16 11.52 -5.28 4.25
N LEU A 17 11.64 -4.47 5.29
CA LEU A 17 11.99 -4.92 6.63
C LEU A 17 10.84 -4.63 7.58
N GLY A 18 10.36 -5.67 8.26
CA GLY A 18 9.15 -5.59 9.09
C GLY A 18 7.88 -5.89 8.29
N TYR A 19 6.74 -5.78 8.96
CA TYR A 19 5.42 -5.98 8.37
C TYR A 19 4.38 -5.14 9.12
N ALA A 20 3.31 -4.78 8.43
CA ALA A 20 2.08 -4.31 9.08
C ALA A 20 1.28 -5.53 9.52
N GLY A 21 0.81 -5.51 10.77
CA GLY A 21 0.00 -6.58 11.35
C GLY A 21 -1.21 -6.00 12.05
N TRP A 22 -2.30 -6.76 12.00
CA TRP A 22 -3.55 -6.43 12.66
C TRP A 22 -3.86 -7.48 13.72
N GLY A 23 -4.35 -7.02 14.88
CA GLY A 23 -4.94 -7.90 15.87
C GLY A 23 -6.27 -8.50 15.38
N PRO A 24 -6.84 -9.48 16.10
CA PRO A 24 -8.13 -10.06 15.73
C PRO A 24 -9.23 -8.99 15.60
N GLY A 25 -9.86 -8.90 14.43
CA GLY A 25 -10.96 -7.96 14.16
C GLY A 25 -10.54 -6.49 13.96
N GLN A 26 -9.26 -6.17 14.09
CA GLN A 26 -8.78 -4.77 14.03
C GLN A 26 -8.93 -4.19 12.61
N LEU A 27 -8.54 -4.96 11.59
CA LEU A 27 -8.62 -4.49 10.20
C LEU A 27 -10.08 -4.22 9.80
N GLU A 28 -11.01 -5.08 10.21
CA GLU A 28 -12.43 -4.91 9.93
C GLU A 28 -13.01 -3.67 10.62
N SER A 29 -12.61 -3.39 11.87
CA SER A 29 -13.01 -2.16 12.58
C SER A 29 -12.49 -0.92 11.87
N GLU A 30 -11.19 -0.91 11.50
CA GLU A 30 -10.56 0.21 10.81
C GLU A 30 -11.20 0.47 9.43
N LEU A 31 -11.57 -0.60 8.73
CA LEU A 31 -12.32 -0.49 7.46
C LEU A 31 -13.72 0.11 7.68
N ALA A 32 -14.44 -0.33 8.71
CA ALA A 32 -15.76 0.22 9.04
C ALA A 32 -15.71 1.69 9.48
N GLU A 33 -14.61 2.12 10.10
CA GLU A 33 -14.36 3.51 10.49
C GLU A 33 -13.90 4.40 9.32
N GLY A 34 -13.68 3.82 8.13
CA GLY A 34 -13.19 4.55 6.96
C GLY A 34 -11.71 4.97 7.07
N ALA A 35 -10.93 4.25 7.89
CA ALA A 35 -9.50 4.54 8.09
C ALA A 35 -8.63 4.09 6.90
N TRP A 36 -9.15 3.23 6.02
CA TRP A 36 -8.42 2.71 4.85
C TRP A 36 -9.17 2.96 3.55
N LEU A 37 -8.39 3.27 2.50
CA LEU A 37 -8.85 3.20 1.12
C LEU A 37 -8.45 1.84 0.54
N LEU A 38 -9.40 1.16 -0.10
CA LEU A 38 -9.17 -0.13 -0.75
C LEU A 38 -8.92 0.06 -2.24
N ALA A 39 -7.85 -0.55 -2.74
CA ALA A 39 -7.52 -0.59 -4.16
C ALA A 39 -7.23 -2.02 -4.62
N PRO A 40 -7.48 -2.35 -5.90
CA PRO A 40 -7.02 -3.59 -6.49
C PRO A 40 -5.51 -3.78 -6.30
N ALA A 41 -5.10 -4.99 -5.93
CA ALA A 41 -3.68 -5.32 -5.78
C ALA A 41 -3.09 -5.60 -7.16
N GLU A 42 -2.32 -4.64 -7.68
CA GLU A 42 -1.72 -4.73 -9.01
C GLU A 42 -0.19 -4.84 -8.92
N GLY A 43 0.38 -5.90 -9.51
CA GLY A 43 1.82 -6.16 -9.42
C GLY A 43 2.68 -5.02 -9.97
N HIS A 44 2.21 -4.33 -11.01
CA HIS A 44 2.94 -3.22 -11.61
C HIS A 44 3.11 -2.04 -10.64
N VAL A 45 2.13 -1.78 -9.78
CA VAL A 45 2.24 -0.75 -8.72
C VAL A 45 3.35 -1.13 -7.75
N VAL A 46 3.43 -2.42 -7.39
CA VAL A 46 4.43 -2.92 -6.43
C VAL A 46 5.82 -2.96 -7.05
N PHE A 47 5.99 -3.23 -8.34
CA PHE A 47 7.32 -3.47 -8.91
C PHE A 47 7.84 -2.35 -9.81
N ASP A 48 6.96 -1.64 -10.50
CA ASP A 48 7.34 -0.75 -11.61
C ASP A 48 7.21 0.74 -11.26
N VAL A 49 6.32 1.11 -10.32
CA VAL A 49 6.10 2.51 -9.91
C VAL A 49 7.12 2.96 -8.87
N ALA A 50 7.73 4.15 -9.00
CA ALA A 50 8.69 4.66 -8.01
C ALA A 50 8.06 4.73 -6.59
N PHE A 51 8.84 4.47 -5.53
CA PHE A 51 8.31 4.36 -4.16
C PHE A 51 7.58 5.63 -3.70
N ASP A 52 8.16 6.79 -3.99
CA ASP A 52 7.62 8.11 -3.68
C ASP A 52 6.38 8.48 -4.50
N GLU A 53 6.18 7.83 -5.64
CA GLU A 53 5.00 8.02 -6.50
C GLU A 53 3.89 7.02 -6.22
N MET A 54 4.22 5.89 -5.61
CA MET A 54 3.33 4.73 -5.44
C MET A 54 2.01 5.09 -4.76
N TRP A 55 2.05 5.86 -3.67
CA TRP A 55 0.82 6.27 -2.97
C TRP A 55 -0.08 7.14 -3.83
N THR A 56 0.49 8.18 -4.44
CA THR A 56 -0.23 9.08 -5.36
C THR A 56 -0.82 8.32 -6.54
N HIS A 57 -0.06 7.38 -7.11
CA HIS A 57 -0.50 6.53 -8.21
C HIS A 57 -1.73 5.70 -7.82
N VAL A 58 -1.68 5.01 -6.67
CA VAL A 58 -2.79 4.16 -6.19
C VAL A 58 -4.03 4.99 -5.84
N VAL A 59 -3.87 6.14 -5.17
CA VAL A 59 -5.01 6.99 -4.82
C VAL A 59 -5.70 7.52 -6.09
N ARG A 60 -4.91 7.91 -7.10
CA ARG A 60 -5.46 8.36 -8.39
C ARG A 60 -6.10 7.24 -9.21
N SER A 61 -5.62 5.99 -9.10
CA SER A 61 -6.27 4.86 -9.79
C SER A 61 -7.68 4.57 -9.27
N LEU A 62 -7.98 5.00 -8.04
CA LEU A 62 -9.34 5.00 -7.47
C LEU A 62 -10.22 6.15 -7.95
N GLY A 63 -9.70 7.04 -8.80
CA GLY A 63 -10.38 8.27 -9.23
C GLY A 63 -10.39 9.38 -8.16
N VAL A 64 -9.54 9.28 -7.14
CA VAL A 64 -9.42 10.25 -6.06
C VAL A 64 -8.18 11.12 -6.27
N GLU A 65 -8.31 12.43 -6.11
CA GLU A 65 -7.13 13.30 -6.06
C GLU A 65 -6.62 13.39 -4.62
N PRO A 66 -5.36 12.99 -4.33
CA PRO A 66 -4.76 13.05 -3.00
C PRO A 66 -5.03 14.32 -2.19
N ALA A 67 -4.93 15.48 -2.84
CA ALA A 67 -5.11 16.78 -2.19
C ALA A 67 -6.54 17.02 -1.70
N THR A 68 -7.51 16.24 -2.18
CA THR A 68 -8.92 16.34 -1.79
C THR A 68 -9.30 15.42 -0.63
N LEU A 69 -8.38 14.54 -0.19
CA LEU A 69 -8.61 13.68 0.96
C LEU A 69 -8.67 14.52 2.23
N VAL A 70 -9.82 14.46 2.91
CA VAL A 70 -10.03 15.08 4.21
C VAL A 70 -10.15 13.97 5.23
N ALA A 71 -9.35 14.06 6.30
CA ALA A 71 -9.51 13.19 7.45
C ALA A 71 -10.90 13.44 8.05
N SER A 72 -11.79 12.46 7.89
CA SER A 72 -13.08 12.45 8.57
C SER A 72 -12.99 11.49 9.75
N ARG A 73 -13.66 11.82 10.86
CA ARG A 73 -13.97 10.80 11.87
C ARG A 73 -15.09 9.96 11.28
N GLY A 74 -14.89 8.64 11.21
CA GLY A 74 -15.85 7.70 10.63
C GLY A 74 -17.28 8.02 11.02
N VAL A 75 -18.20 7.98 10.05
CA VAL A 75 -19.62 8.22 10.29
C VAL A 75 -20.24 6.93 10.80
N HIS A 76 -20.11 6.72 12.10
CA HIS A 76 -21.00 5.92 12.94
C HIS A 76 -21.11 6.56 14.32
#